data_AF-A0A1G7BQX9-F1
#
_entry.id   AF-A0A1G7BQX9-F1
#
_cell.length_a   1.000
_cell.length_b   1.000
_cell.length_c   1.000
_cell.angle_alpha   90.00
_cell.angle_beta   90.00
_cell.angle_gamma   90.00
#
_symmetry.space_group_name_H-M   'P 1'
#
loop_
_entity.id
_entity.type
_entity.pdbx_description
1 polymer ?
#
loop_
_entity_poly.entity_id
_entity_poly.type
_entity_poly.pdbx_seq_one_letter_code
_entity_poly.pdbx_strand_id
1 'polypeptide(L)'
;MRSEVPVAPAARSVGGPVTNSLRPHGSDSRAPLPPARPTADGVPSPPGPRGRSGSSPAEEPSGSPAPRPAKQRDAFFDNAKYLAIVLVAMGHAWEPLTDHSRAAEALYMVVYTFHMPAFILISGYFSRSFDMRPDRLKRLITGVAVPYAVFEVAYSLFKRWADDDPGHPISLLDPWYLTWFLIALFVWRLTTPLWKVVRHPVPLALVIACLAAVSPDIGDDLDLQRVLQFLPFFVVGLFMKPEHFRRLRGRTARVLSLPVFAAALALAYWAGPRMNSAWFYHRDSAQELGAPWWAGVVMTLALFGCSMVLTGCFFAWVPGRRMWFTVLGAGTLYGYLLHGFLAKGSRFWGWYDHAWAQQVWGEMAATAVAAAVITVLCTPPVRRVFRSVMEPELAWAFRKDPASEARRRASSPAEPREKAPQNA
;
A
#
# COMPACT_ATOMS: atom_id res chain seq x y z
N MET A 1 -1.07 16.65 53.32
CA MET A 1 0.01 17.66 53.34
C MET A 1 0.28 18.07 51.90
N ARG A 2 -0.26 19.23 51.50
CA ARG A 2 0.03 19.91 50.25
C ARG A 2 1.30 20.72 50.46
N SER A 3 2.18 20.79 49.46
CA SER A 3 3.15 21.88 49.35
C SER A 3 3.18 22.38 47.92
N GLU A 4 2.73 23.62 47.78
CA GLU A 4 2.67 24.44 46.59
C GLU A 4 4.04 25.10 46.31
N VAL A 5 4.36 25.20 45.01
CA VAL A 5 5.00 26.25 44.19
C VAL A 5 5.63 27.48 44.91
N PRO A 6 6.69 28.07 44.30
CA PRO A 6 6.49 29.42 43.77
C PRO A 6 7.06 29.67 42.36
N VAL A 7 6.29 30.45 41.60
CA VAL A 7 6.57 31.07 40.30
C VAL A 7 6.88 32.55 40.53
N ALA A 8 7.66 33.15 39.61
CA ALA A 8 7.69 34.56 39.14
C ALA A 8 9.08 35.25 39.28
N PRO A 9 9.38 36.37 38.55
CA PRO A 9 8.55 37.13 37.61
C PRO A 9 9.21 37.49 36.25
N ALA A 10 8.38 38.03 35.35
CA ALA A 10 8.73 38.68 34.10
C ALA A 10 9.18 40.15 34.29
N ALA A 11 10.01 40.66 33.37
CA ALA A 11 10.31 42.09 33.24
C ALA A 11 10.00 42.60 31.81
N ARG A 12 9.35 43.77 31.79
CA ARG A 12 8.80 44.59 30.69
C ARG A 12 9.89 45.33 29.89
N SER A 13 9.79 45.40 28.56
CA SER A 13 9.24 46.47 27.68
C SER A 13 10.04 47.79 27.58
N VAL A 14 10.45 48.15 26.34
CA VAL A 14 10.54 49.51 25.73
C VAL A 14 10.59 49.27 24.20
N GLY A 15 9.93 49.95 23.25
CA GLY A 15 8.99 51.07 23.22
C GLY A 15 9.04 51.74 21.81
N GLY A 16 7.97 51.58 21.01
CA GLY A 16 7.45 52.40 19.87
C GLY A 16 8.38 53.01 18.78
N PRO A 17 7.86 53.77 17.78
CA PRO A 17 6.50 53.84 17.21
C PRO A 17 6.42 53.85 15.65
N VAL A 18 5.22 53.51 15.13
CA VAL A 18 4.43 54.15 14.03
C VAL A 18 5.17 54.54 12.70
N THR A 19 4.77 54.05 11.52
CA THR A 19 3.89 54.80 10.61
C THR A 19 3.41 53.99 9.40
N ASN A 20 2.20 54.35 9.00
CA ASN A 20 1.40 53.95 7.86
C ASN A 20 1.88 54.66 6.58
N SER A 21 1.96 53.99 5.43
CA SER A 21 1.92 54.66 4.12
C SER A 21 1.40 53.74 3.01
N LEU A 22 0.08 53.78 2.81
CA LEU A 22 -0.53 53.63 1.49
C LEU A 22 -0.15 54.85 0.64
N ARG A 23 0.36 54.65 -0.60
CA ARG A 23 -0.32 55.12 -1.83
C ARG A 23 0.50 54.90 -3.13
N PRO A 24 -0.20 54.89 -4.28
CA PRO A 24 0.28 54.45 -5.59
C PRO A 24 0.69 55.62 -6.50
N HIS A 25 1.60 55.33 -7.43
CA HIS A 25 1.80 56.03 -8.70
C HIS A 25 2.14 54.95 -9.72
N GLY A 26 1.73 54.97 -10.98
CA GLY A 26 1.17 56.00 -11.83
C GLY A 26 1.16 55.39 -13.24
N SER A 27 0.25 55.87 -14.06
CA SER A 27 -0.22 55.26 -15.30
C SER A 27 0.73 55.37 -16.50
N ASP A 28 0.36 54.61 -17.53
CA ASP A 28 0.55 54.88 -18.97
C ASP A 28 1.97 54.79 -19.56
N SER A 29 2.19 53.74 -20.36
CA SER A 29 2.54 53.90 -21.78
C SER A 29 2.49 52.56 -22.52
N ARG A 30 1.50 52.43 -23.41
CA ARG A 30 1.40 51.39 -24.44
C ARG A 30 2.53 51.58 -25.45
N ALA A 31 3.32 50.54 -25.71
CA ALA A 31 4.28 50.52 -26.80
C ALA A 31 3.56 50.24 -28.15
N PRO A 32 3.77 51.05 -29.22
CA PRO A 32 3.18 50.80 -30.53
C PRO A 32 3.92 49.69 -31.30
N LEU A 33 3.17 48.89 -32.06
CA LEU A 33 3.71 47.94 -33.04
C LEU A 33 4.29 48.69 -34.27
N PRO A 34 5.38 48.20 -34.88
CA PRO A 34 6.02 48.85 -36.02
C PRO A 34 5.18 48.77 -37.31
N PRO A 35 5.26 49.78 -38.21
CA PRO A 35 4.45 49.86 -39.43
C PRO A 35 4.93 48.92 -40.55
N ALA A 36 3.96 48.44 -41.34
CA ALA A 36 4.15 47.64 -42.54
C ALA A 36 4.88 48.41 -43.66
N ARG A 37 5.81 47.75 -44.35
CA ARG A 37 6.50 48.31 -45.52
C ARG A 37 5.66 48.10 -46.81
N PRO A 38 5.68 49.04 -47.76
CA PRO A 38 4.97 48.92 -49.04
C PRO A 38 5.59 47.88 -49.98
N THR A 39 4.70 47.29 -50.77
CA THR A 39 4.94 46.45 -51.95
C THR A 39 5.68 47.21 -53.05
N ALA A 40 6.64 46.56 -53.70
CA ALA A 40 7.22 47.03 -54.96
C ALA A 40 6.61 46.25 -56.14
N ASP A 41 6.34 47.00 -57.19
CA ASP A 41 5.54 46.68 -58.37
C ASP A 41 6.14 45.59 -59.27
N GLY A 42 5.24 44.80 -59.87
CA GLY A 42 5.57 43.79 -60.86
C GLY A 42 4.38 42.89 -61.19
N VAL A 43 3.27 43.47 -61.66
CA VAL A 43 2.10 42.74 -62.15
C VAL A 43 1.89 43.05 -63.62
N PRO A 44 1.56 42.03 -64.45
CA PRO A 44 0.33 42.14 -65.24
C PRO A 44 -0.65 41.00 -64.93
N SER A 45 -1.92 41.36 -64.72
CA SER A 45 -3.09 40.49 -64.50
C SER A 45 -3.78 40.11 -65.84
N PRO A 46 -4.97 39.48 -65.85
CA PRO A 46 -5.23 38.05 -66.00
C PRO A 46 -5.96 37.69 -67.33
N PRO A 47 -6.25 36.40 -67.57
CA PRO A 47 -7.65 36.05 -67.87
C PRO A 47 -8.13 34.74 -67.22
N GLY A 48 -9.34 34.76 -66.65
CA GLY A 48 -10.12 33.54 -66.38
C GLY A 48 -10.90 33.09 -67.64
N PRO A 49 -11.95 32.26 -67.53
CA PRO A 49 -12.11 31.02 -66.77
C PRO A 49 -12.27 29.81 -67.72
N ARG A 50 -11.97 28.58 -67.30
CA ARG A 50 -12.57 27.34 -67.85
C ARG A 50 -12.25 26.13 -66.96
N GLY A 51 -13.32 25.45 -66.56
CA GLY A 51 -13.29 24.42 -65.53
C GLY A 51 -12.72 23.08 -65.98
N ARG A 52 -12.36 22.28 -64.98
CA ARG A 52 -12.31 20.82 -65.04
C ARG A 52 -12.74 20.26 -63.69
N SER A 53 -13.93 19.63 -63.73
CA SER A 53 -14.30 18.35 -63.13
C SER A 53 -13.80 18.03 -61.72
N GLY A 54 -14.77 17.80 -60.83
CA GLY A 54 -14.57 17.51 -59.41
C GLY A 54 -13.94 16.17 -59.09
N SER A 55 -13.33 16.15 -57.90
CA SER A 55 -13.56 15.13 -56.87
C SER A 55 -12.86 15.62 -55.59
N SER A 56 -13.64 16.25 -54.70
CA SER A 56 -13.19 16.44 -53.31
C SER A 56 -13.09 15.07 -52.66
N PRO A 57 -12.00 14.75 -51.92
CA PRO A 57 -12.06 13.68 -50.95
C PRO A 57 -13.05 14.12 -49.87
N ALA A 58 -14.13 13.36 -49.72
CA ALA A 58 -15.05 13.51 -48.61
C ALA A 58 -14.26 13.39 -47.30
N GLU A 59 -14.42 14.39 -46.44
CA GLU A 59 -13.92 14.41 -45.08
C GLU A 59 -14.63 13.29 -44.32
N GLU A 60 -13.96 12.15 -44.13
CA GLU A 60 -14.46 11.05 -43.33
C GLU A 60 -14.70 11.54 -41.89
N PRO A 61 -15.83 11.18 -41.26
CA PRO A 61 -16.10 11.58 -39.89
C PRO A 61 -15.05 10.93 -38.99
N SER A 62 -14.25 11.77 -38.32
CA SER A 62 -13.22 11.39 -37.36
C SER A 62 -13.70 10.25 -36.46
N GLY A 63 -13.18 9.05 -36.71
CA GLY A 63 -13.45 7.88 -35.91
C GLY A 63 -13.20 8.18 -34.43
N SER A 64 -14.15 7.78 -33.59
CA SER A 64 -13.99 7.82 -32.14
C SER A 64 -12.60 7.30 -31.75
N PRO A 65 -11.86 7.97 -30.84
CA PRO A 65 -10.52 7.55 -30.48
C PRO A 65 -10.58 6.10 -30.00
N ALA A 66 -9.84 5.23 -30.69
CA ALA A 66 -9.73 3.82 -30.34
C ALA A 66 -9.48 3.70 -28.82
N PRO A 67 -10.18 2.80 -28.10
CA PRO A 67 -10.02 2.67 -26.67
C PRO A 67 -8.54 2.43 -26.36
N ARG A 68 -7.93 3.36 -25.61
CA ARG A 68 -6.52 3.26 -25.21
C ARG A 68 -6.29 1.85 -24.64
N PRO A 69 -5.25 1.12 -25.09
CA PRO A 69 -5.01 -0.23 -24.61
C PRO A 69 -4.95 -0.22 -23.10
N ALA A 70 -5.82 -1.01 -22.46
CA ALA A 70 -5.88 -1.12 -21.02
C ALA A 70 -4.47 -1.44 -20.51
N LYS A 71 -3.92 -0.57 -19.64
CA LYS A 71 -2.56 -0.66 -19.11
C LYS A 71 -2.29 -2.09 -18.65
N GLN A 72 -1.43 -2.80 -19.37
CA GLN A 72 -1.20 -4.22 -19.15
C GLN A 72 -0.61 -4.42 -17.75
N ARG A 73 -1.28 -5.23 -16.93
CA ARG A 73 -0.86 -5.56 -15.57
C ARG A 73 0.48 -6.29 -15.61
N ASP A 74 1.45 -5.82 -14.83
CA ASP A 74 2.79 -6.39 -14.80
C ASP A 74 2.81 -7.68 -13.97
N ALA A 75 3.08 -8.81 -14.63
CA ALA A 75 3.04 -10.14 -14.06
C ALA A 75 4.01 -10.30 -12.88
N PHE A 76 5.11 -9.55 -12.85
CA PHE A 76 6.07 -9.58 -11.75
C PHE A 76 5.42 -9.29 -10.41
N PHE A 77 4.62 -8.22 -10.31
CA PHE A 77 4.03 -7.83 -9.03
C PHE A 77 2.96 -8.80 -8.57
N ASP A 78 2.23 -9.42 -9.50
CA ASP A 78 1.27 -10.47 -9.17
C ASP A 78 1.96 -11.74 -8.68
N ASN A 79 3.04 -12.15 -9.35
CA ASN A 79 3.88 -13.26 -8.90
C ASN A 79 4.51 -12.98 -7.53
N ALA A 80 5.01 -11.76 -7.31
CA ALA A 80 5.61 -11.36 -6.03
C ALA A 80 4.59 -11.42 -4.89
N LYS A 81 3.41 -10.82 -5.07
CA LYS A 81 2.35 -10.85 -4.05
C LYS A 81 1.87 -12.28 -3.77
N TYR A 82 1.75 -13.13 -4.80
CA TYR A 82 1.36 -14.53 -4.63
C TYR A 82 2.42 -15.31 -3.84
N LEU A 83 3.68 -15.25 -4.25
CA LEU A 83 4.76 -15.97 -3.55
C LEU A 83 4.93 -15.47 -2.11
N ALA A 84 4.78 -14.16 -1.89
CA ALA A 84 4.83 -13.59 -0.55
C ALA A 84 3.65 -14.06 0.32
N ILE A 85 2.42 -14.18 -0.22
CA ILE A 85 1.28 -14.65 0.59
C ILE A 85 1.40 -16.14 0.92
N VAL A 86 2.02 -16.92 0.03
CA VAL A 86 2.35 -18.31 0.32
C VAL A 86 3.30 -18.41 1.52
N LEU A 87 4.33 -17.57 1.55
CA LEU A 87 5.27 -17.51 2.67
C LEU A 87 4.61 -17.06 3.99
N VAL A 88 3.65 -16.12 3.93
CA VAL A 88 2.85 -15.72 5.11
C VAL A 88 2.10 -16.92 5.70
N ALA A 89 1.39 -17.67 4.86
CA ALA A 89 0.63 -18.83 5.30
C ALA A 89 1.55 -19.91 5.90
N MET A 90 2.72 -20.15 5.28
CA MET A 90 3.73 -21.06 5.82
C MET A 90 4.27 -20.57 7.18
N GLY A 91 4.57 -19.28 7.31
CA GLY A 91 5.02 -18.68 8.58
C GLY A 91 4.03 -18.94 9.73
N HIS A 92 2.73 -18.73 9.50
CA HIS A 92 1.71 -19.01 10.51
C HIS A 92 1.51 -20.49 10.84
N ALA A 93 1.83 -21.38 9.90
CA ALA A 93 1.82 -22.82 10.13
C ALA A 93 3.06 -23.31 10.90
N TRP A 94 4.19 -22.61 10.76
CA TRP A 94 5.42 -22.90 11.53
C TRP A 94 5.43 -22.29 12.93
N GLU A 95 4.71 -21.18 13.15
CA GLU A 95 4.68 -20.47 14.43
C GLU A 95 4.37 -21.39 15.63
N PRO A 96 3.39 -22.32 15.60
CA PRO A 96 3.15 -23.24 16.72
C PRO A 96 4.22 -24.33 16.89
N LEU A 97 5.10 -24.49 15.90
CA LEU A 97 6.14 -25.52 15.86
C LEU A 97 7.51 -24.98 16.29
N THR A 98 7.65 -23.67 16.49
CA THR A 98 8.95 -23.04 16.80
C THR A 98 9.55 -23.53 18.12
N ASP A 99 8.71 -23.84 19.11
CA ASP A 99 9.15 -24.30 20.44
C ASP A 99 9.70 -25.73 20.40
N HIS A 100 9.30 -26.51 19.40
CA HIS A 100 9.68 -27.92 19.24
C HIS A 100 10.74 -28.13 18.15
N SER A 101 10.87 -27.18 17.21
CA SER A 101 11.74 -27.30 16.06
C SER A 101 12.53 -26.03 15.81
N ARG A 102 13.84 -26.13 16.05
CA ARG A 102 14.79 -25.07 15.73
C ARG A 102 14.86 -24.77 14.22
N ALA A 103 14.54 -25.75 13.39
CA ALA A 103 14.44 -25.55 11.94
C ALA A 103 13.20 -24.69 11.59
N ALA A 104 12.05 -25.01 12.18
CA ALA A 104 10.83 -24.21 12.04
C ALA A 104 11.05 -22.78 12.56
N GLU A 105 11.69 -22.61 13.71
CA GLU A 105 12.06 -21.30 14.27
C GLU A 105 12.96 -20.50 13.32
N ALA A 106 14.01 -21.11 12.76
CA ALA A 106 14.90 -20.42 11.83
C ALA A 106 14.19 -19.99 10.53
N LEU A 107 13.36 -20.88 9.95
CA LEU A 107 12.55 -20.58 8.77
C LEU A 107 11.55 -19.47 9.05
N TYR A 108 10.90 -19.54 10.21
CA TYR A 108 9.98 -18.54 10.72
C TYR A 108 10.65 -17.16 10.81
N MET A 109 11.79 -17.05 11.52
CA MET A 109 12.53 -15.79 11.65
C MET A 109 12.94 -15.20 10.30
N VAL A 110 13.48 -16.02 9.38
CA VAL A 110 13.89 -15.55 8.06
C VAL A 110 12.70 -15.03 7.28
N VAL A 111 11.59 -15.76 7.23
CA VAL A 111 10.38 -15.32 6.53
C VAL A 111 9.83 -14.05 7.17
N TYR A 112 9.74 -13.98 8.51
CA TYR A 112 9.26 -12.81 9.26
C TYR A 112 10.11 -11.57 9.06
N THR A 113 11.39 -11.74 8.76
CA THR A 113 12.29 -10.61 8.45
C THR A 113 11.91 -9.89 7.15
N PHE A 114 11.35 -10.55 6.12
CA PHE A 114 11.17 -9.89 4.81
C PHE A 114 9.77 -9.98 4.21
N HIS A 115 8.90 -10.90 4.63
CA HIS A 115 7.61 -11.07 3.97
C HIS A 115 6.71 -9.83 4.09
N MET A 116 6.59 -9.24 5.30
CA MET A 116 5.84 -7.99 5.49
C MET A 116 6.54 -6.82 4.79
N PRO A 117 7.85 -6.58 4.98
CA PRO A 117 8.58 -5.56 4.21
C PRO A 117 8.37 -5.65 2.71
N ALA A 118 8.35 -6.86 2.12
CA ALA A 118 8.09 -7.05 0.70
C ALA A 118 6.68 -6.60 0.29
N PHE A 119 5.65 -6.97 1.06
CA PHE A 119 4.27 -6.53 0.82
C PHE A 119 4.11 -5.01 0.99
N ILE A 120 4.70 -4.45 2.04
CA ILE A 120 4.63 -3.03 2.36
C ILE A 120 5.31 -2.21 1.27
N LEU A 121 6.49 -2.63 0.80
CA LEU A 121 7.23 -1.97 -0.27
C LEU A 121 6.45 -2.02 -1.60
N ILE A 122 5.85 -3.15 -1.96
CA ILE A 122 4.95 -3.25 -3.13
C ILE A 122 3.75 -2.31 -2.97
N SER A 123 3.17 -2.23 -1.77
CA SER A 123 2.03 -1.36 -1.47
C SER A 123 2.40 0.13 -1.59
N GLY A 124 3.57 0.53 -1.10
CA GLY A 124 4.13 1.87 -1.30
C GLY A 124 4.32 2.19 -2.78
N TYR A 125 4.88 1.25 -3.54
CA TYR A 125 5.09 1.41 -4.99
C TYR A 125 3.78 1.61 -5.78
N PHE A 126 2.69 0.95 -5.39
CA PHE A 126 1.38 1.18 -6.01
C PHE A 126 0.67 2.43 -5.50
N SER A 127 1.11 3.00 -4.38
CA SER A 127 0.54 4.22 -3.80
C SER A 127 1.13 5.51 -4.37
N ARG A 128 2.19 5.41 -5.18
CA ARG A 128 2.88 6.54 -5.82
C ARG A 128 1.99 7.51 -6.58
N SER A 129 0.91 7.02 -7.19
CA SER A 129 -0.02 7.91 -7.87
C SER A 129 -1.02 8.57 -6.95
N PHE A 130 -1.29 8.04 -5.75
CA PHE A 130 -2.36 8.49 -4.85
C PHE A 130 -2.26 9.99 -4.54
N ASP A 131 -3.43 10.65 -4.62
CA ASP A 131 -3.71 12.02 -4.22
C ASP A 131 -5.08 12.00 -3.49
N MET A 132 -5.39 13.02 -2.70
CA MET A 132 -6.64 13.11 -1.93
C MET A 132 -7.89 13.38 -2.79
N ARG A 133 -7.88 12.95 -4.06
CA ARG A 133 -9.06 13.09 -4.92
C ARG A 133 -10.21 12.20 -4.42
N PRO A 134 -11.47 12.66 -4.52
CA PRO A 134 -12.62 11.93 -4.00
C PRO A 134 -12.76 10.49 -4.55
N ASP A 135 -12.46 10.26 -5.83
CA ASP A 135 -12.55 8.93 -6.45
C ASP A 135 -11.53 7.94 -5.86
N ARG A 136 -10.34 8.43 -5.52
CA ARG A 136 -9.27 7.60 -4.94
C ARG A 136 -9.47 7.37 -3.45
N LEU A 137 -9.98 8.38 -2.73
CA LEU A 137 -10.38 8.23 -1.35
C LEU A 137 -11.54 7.23 -1.22
N LYS A 138 -12.54 7.31 -2.11
CA LYS A 138 -13.60 6.31 -2.20
C LYS A 138 -13.04 4.90 -2.38
N ARG A 139 -12.09 4.70 -3.31
CA ARG A 139 -11.43 3.40 -3.53
C ARG A 139 -10.62 2.92 -2.31
N LEU A 140 -10.00 3.84 -1.57
CA LEU A 140 -9.28 3.50 -0.34
C LEU A 140 -10.25 3.05 0.76
N ILE A 141 -11.36 3.75 0.93
CA ILE A 141 -12.39 3.39 1.92
C ILE A 141 -13.01 2.04 1.55
N THR A 142 -13.53 1.92 0.34
CA THR A 142 -14.22 0.70 -0.13
C THR A 142 -13.29 -0.51 -0.23
N GLY A 143 -12.03 -0.34 -0.64
CA GLY A 143 -11.10 -1.44 -0.84
C GLY A 143 -10.21 -1.77 0.37
N VAL A 144 -10.21 -0.97 1.43
CA VAL A 144 -9.37 -1.19 2.61
C VAL A 144 -10.15 -1.02 3.91
N ALA A 145 -10.74 0.16 4.16
CA ALA A 145 -11.40 0.45 5.43
C ALA A 145 -12.66 -0.40 5.68
N VAL A 146 -13.45 -0.66 4.62
CA VAL A 146 -14.65 -1.49 4.73
C VAL A 146 -14.29 -2.97 4.94
N PRO A 147 -13.39 -3.58 4.14
CA PRO A 147 -12.89 -4.92 4.42
C PRO A 147 -12.28 -5.03 5.82
N TYR A 148 -11.55 -4.01 6.29
CA TYR A 148 -11.03 -3.97 7.66
C TYR A 148 -12.14 -4.13 8.68
N ALA A 149 -13.15 -3.26 8.65
CA ALA A 149 -14.24 -3.29 9.63
C ALA A 149 -15.02 -4.62 9.60
N VAL A 150 -15.26 -5.18 8.40
CA VAL A 150 -15.98 -6.45 8.28
C VAL A 150 -15.15 -7.62 8.82
N PHE A 151 -13.87 -7.70 8.45
CA PHE A 151 -13.01 -8.79 8.92
C PHE A 151 -12.64 -8.67 10.38
N GLU A 152 -12.53 -7.46 10.93
CA GLU A 152 -12.36 -7.25 12.37
C GLU A 152 -13.51 -7.90 13.14
N VAL A 153 -14.76 -7.54 12.79
CA VAL A 153 -15.95 -8.13 13.41
C VAL A 153 -15.99 -9.64 13.20
N ALA A 154 -15.72 -10.12 11.98
CA ALA A 154 -15.73 -11.56 11.68
C ALA A 154 -14.68 -12.33 12.50
N TYR A 155 -13.49 -11.75 12.69
CA TYR A 155 -12.43 -12.36 13.50
C TYR A 155 -12.76 -12.35 14.98
N SER A 156 -13.27 -11.24 15.52
CA SER A 156 -13.69 -11.19 16.92
C SER A 156 -14.80 -12.20 17.20
N LEU A 157 -15.79 -12.33 16.31
CA LEU A 157 -16.85 -13.34 16.44
C LEU A 157 -16.30 -14.77 16.30
N PHE A 158 -15.37 -14.99 15.38
CA PHE A 158 -14.71 -16.28 15.24
C PHE A 158 -13.93 -16.64 16.50
N LYS A 159 -13.18 -15.70 17.10
CA LYS A 159 -12.50 -15.92 18.37
C LYS A 159 -13.48 -16.27 19.48
N ARG A 160 -14.58 -15.51 19.63
CA ARG A 160 -15.60 -15.80 20.65
C ARG A 160 -16.15 -17.22 20.58
N TRP A 161 -16.33 -17.73 19.37
CA TRP A 161 -16.91 -19.05 19.14
C TRP A 161 -15.86 -20.17 19.12
N ALA A 162 -14.73 -19.98 18.45
CA ALA A 162 -13.74 -21.04 18.22
C ALA A 162 -12.75 -21.21 19.38
N ASP A 163 -12.52 -20.15 20.18
CA ASP A 163 -11.62 -20.12 21.33
C ASP A 163 -12.39 -20.16 22.67
N ASP A 164 -13.71 -20.39 22.64
CA ASP A 164 -14.61 -20.36 23.80
C ASP A 164 -14.49 -19.10 24.68
N ASP A 165 -14.21 -17.95 24.07
CA ASP A 165 -14.06 -16.63 24.73
C ASP A 165 -15.22 -15.68 24.40
N PRO A 166 -16.46 -15.92 24.91
CA PRO A 166 -17.64 -15.12 24.55
C PRO A 166 -17.52 -13.64 24.95
N GLY A 167 -16.62 -13.31 25.88
CA GLY A 167 -16.37 -11.96 26.38
C GLY A 167 -15.44 -11.12 25.49
N HIS A 168 -14.75 -11.72 24.51
CA HIS A 168 -13.77 -11.01 23.68
C HIS A 168 -14.36 -9.73 23.07
N PRO A 169 -13.77 -8.54 23.29
CA PRO A 169 -14.35 -7.30 22.79
C PRO A 169 -14.34 -7.24 21.26
N ILE A 170 -15.34 -6.56 20.68
CA ILE A 170 -15.31 -6.19 19.27
C ILE A 170 -14.85 -4.73 19.21
N SER A 171 -13.57 -4.51 18.93
CA SER A 171 -12.96 -3.18 18.88
C SER A 171 -12.43 -2.91 17.47
N LEU A 172 -12.86 -1.80 16.86
CA LEU A 172 -12.25 -1.32 15.61
C LEU A 172 -10.94 -0.57 15.85
N LEU A 173 -10.60 -0.30 17.11
CA LEU A 173 -9.41 0.41 17.51
C LEU A 173 -8.29 -0.54 17.94
N ASP A 174 -8.58 -1.79 18.27
CA ASP A 174 -7.58 -2.79 18.65
C ASP A 174 -7.61 -3.93 17.62
N PRO A 175 -6.88 -3.76 16.49
CA PRO A 175 -7.01 -4.66 15.34
C PRO A 175 -6.49 -6.06 15.66
N TRP A 176 -7.35 -7.06 15.54
CA TRP A 176 -6.98 -8.43 15.86
C TRP A 176 -6.24 -9.17 14.72
N TYR A 177 -5.07 -9.72 15.06
CA TYR A 177 -4.28 -10.68 14.30
C TYR A 177 -3.76 -10.22 12.92
N LEU A 178 -4.61 -10.16 11.89
CA LEU A 178 -4.22 -9.82 10.51
C LEU A 178 -4.81 -8.47 10.07
N THR A 179 -5.78 -7.92 10.79
CA THR A 179 -6.44 -6.68 10.37
C THR A 179 -5.55 -5.45 10.51
N TRP A 180 -4.50 -5.53 11.33
CA TRP A 180 -3.47 -4.49 11.49
C TRP A 180 -2.89 -4.01 10.16
N PHE A 181 -2.67 -4.91 9.20
CA PHE A 181 -2.07 -4.54 7.93
C PHE A 181 -3.01 -3.67 7.10
N LEU A 182 -4.33 -3.87 7.21
CA LEU A 182 -5.31 -3.06 6.49
C LEU A 182 -5.39 -1.66 7.08
N ILE A 183 -5.40 -1.52 8.41
CA ILE A 183 -5.37 -0.20 9.05
C ILE A 183 -4.04 0.51 8.78
N ALA A 184 -2.92 -0.20 8.85
CA ALA A 184 -1.60 0.32 8.48
C ALA A 184 -1.57 0.79 7.02
N LEU A 185 -2.06 -0.03 6.10
CA LEU A 185 -2.16 0.32 4.68
C LEU A 185 -3.07 1.53 4.46
N PHE A 186 -4.17 1.64 5.21
CA PHE A 186 -5.04 2.80 5.16
C PHE A 186 -4.29 4.07 5.57
N VAL A 187 -3.61 4.06 6.73
CA VAL A 187 -2.83 5.19 7.25
C VAL A 187 -1.69 5.59 6.31
N TRP A 188 -0.89 4.62 5.84
CA TRP A 188 0.23 4.89 4.94
C TRP A 188 -0.22 5.45 3.58
N ARG A 189 -1.32 4.93 3.03
CA ARG A 189 -1.88 5.46 1.78
C ARG A 189 -2.46 6.85 1.96
N LEU A 190 -3.16 7.09 3.07
CA LEU A 190 -3.71 8.40 3.40
C LEU A 190 -2.60 9.44 3.56
N THR A 191 -1.50 9.08 4.23
CA THR A 191 -0.36 9.99 4.46
C THR A 191 0.57 10.13 3.25
N THR A 192 0.35 9.40 2.16
CA THR A 192 1.20 9.44 0.94
C THR A 192 1.49 10.85 0.41
N PRO A 193 0.54 11.80 0.33
CA PRO A 193 0.82 13.16 -0.14
C PRO A 193 1.83 13.91 0.72
N LEU A 194 1.83 13.68 2.04
CA LEU A 194 2.78 14.30 2.97
C LEU A 194 4.22 13.87 2.65
N TRP A 195 4.44 12.57 2.46
CA TRP A 195 5.76 12.01 2.16
C TRP A 195 6.36 12.54 0.85
N LYS A 196 5.52 12.91 -0.12
CA LYS A 196 5.97 13.47 -1.41
C LYS A 196 6.50 14.89 -1.31
N VAL A 197 6.15 15.63 -0.26
CA VAL A 197 6.59 17.02 -0.05
C VAL A 197 7.84 17.07 0.84
N VAL A 198 8.07 16.05 1.67
CA VAL A 198 9.26 15.94 2.52
C VAL A 198 10.53 15.77 1.67
N ARG A 199 11.56 16.57 1.96
CA ARG A 199 12.86 16.54 1.25
C ARG A 199 13.63 15.23 1.41
N HIS A 200 13.60 14.66 2.62
CA HIS A 200 14.29 13.42 2.98
C HIS A 200 13.32 12.42 3.63
N PRO A 201 12.39 11.83 2.86
CA PRO A 201 11.26 11.09 3.41
C PRO A 201 11.68 9.76 4.07
N VAL A 202 12.67 9.04 3.50
CA VAL A 202 13.16 7.78 4.08
C VAL A 202 13.89 7.99 5.42
N PRO A 203 14.85 8.93 5.54
CA PRO A 203 15.45 9.24 6.84
C PRO A 203 14.42 9.68 7.89
N LEU A 204 13.44 10.51 7.50
CA LEU A 204 12.38 10.93 8.42
C LEU A 204 11.53 9.74 8.89
N ALA A 205 11.17 8.83 7.98
CA ALA A 205 10.44 7.62 8.34
C ALA A 205 11.24 6.72 9.29
N LEU A 206 12.56 6.58 9.09
CA LEU A 206 13.43 5.82 9.99
C LEU A 206 13.52 6.47 11.38
N VAL A 207 13.60 7.80 11.46
CA VAL A 207 13.56 8.51 12.75
C VAL A 207 12.24 8.22 13.47
N ILE A 208 11.11 8.27 12.76
CA ILE A 208 9.79 7.95 13.34
C ILE A 208 9.74 6.49 13.81
N ALA A 209 10.27 5.54 13.04
CA ALA A 209 10.34 4.15 13.44
C ALA A 209 11.19 3.93 14.69
N CYS A 210 12.37 4.58 14.77
CA CYS A 210 13.23 4.51 15.95
C CYS A 210 12.56 5.13 17.18
N LEU A 211 11.83 6.25 17.01
CA LEU A 211 11.06 6.86 18.11
C LEU A 211 9.96 5.91 18.60
N ALA A 212 9.23 5.28 17.68
CA ALA A 212 8.22 4.30 18.05
C ALA A 212 8.81 3.11 18.83
N ALA A 213 9.99 2.62 18.44
CA ALA A 213 10.66 1.51 19.10
C ALA A 213 11.22 1.84 20.50
N VAL A 214 11.21 3.11 20.93
CA VAL A 214 11.69 3.53 22.26
C VAL A 214 10.61 4.19 23.11
N SER A 215 9.37 4.24 22.64
CA SER A 215 8.24 4.91 23.30
C SER A 215 7.22 3.88 23.81
N PRO A 216 7.35 3.39 25.05
CA PRO A 216 6.42 2.42 25.63
C PRO A 216 5.02 3.02 25.89
N ASP A 217 4.88 4.35 25.90
CA ASP A 217 3.59 5.02 26.07
C ASP A 217 2.71 4.98 24.80
N ILE A 218 3.24 4.47 23.67
CA ILE A 218 2.43 4.22 22.49
C ILE A 218 1.63 2.95 22.74
N GLY A 219 0.35 3.12 23.12
CA GLY A 219 -0.56 2.01 23.36
C GLY A 219 -0.88 1.20 22.09
N ASP A 220 -1.56 0.07 22.30
CA ASP A 220 -1.93 -0.90 21.26
C ASP A 220 -2.98 -0.37 20.26
N ASP A 221 -3.54 0.82 20.51
CA ASP A 221 -4.54 1.44 19.64
C ASP A 221 -4.03 1.55 18.19
N LEU A 222 -4.81 0.98 17.27
CA LEU A 222 -4.61 0.87 15.83
C LEU A 222 -3.33 0.13 15.42
N ASP A 223 -2.72 -0.64 16.34
CA ASP A 223 -1.40 -1.26 16.16
C ASP A 223 -0.34 -0.18 15.82
N LEU A 224 -0.46 1.00 16.42
CA LEU A 224 0.29 2.20 15.99
C LEU A 224 1.81 1.99 16.03
N GLN A 225 2.33 1.27 17.02
CA GLN A 225 3.74 0.90 17.06
C GLN A 225 4.16 0.20 15.76
N ARG A 226 3.40 -0.80 15.32
CA ARG A 226 3.64 -1.55 14.09
C ARG A 226 3.49 -0.68 12.84
N VAL A 227 2.49 0.20 12.81
CA VAL A 227 2.29 1.17 11.72
C VAL A 227 3.50 2.09 11.56
N LEU A 228 4.06 2.59 12.67
CA LEU A 228 5.18 3.53 12.66
C LEU A 228 6.52 2.82 12.39
N GLN A 229 6.76 1.66 13.00
CA GLN A 229 8.00 0.91 12.81
C GLN A 229 8.16 0.36 11.38
N PHE A 230 7.07 -0.01 10.70
CA PHE A 230 7.09 -0.47 9.30
C PHE A 230 6.99 0.64 8.24
N LEU A 231 6.67 1.86 8.65
CA LEU A 231 6.58 3.03 7.76
C LEU A 231 7.77 3.22 6.81
N PRO A 232 9.04 3.02 7.22
CA PRO A 232 10.20 3.18 6.33
C PRO A 232 10.09 2.34 5.06
N PHE A 233 9.60 1.10 5.14
CA PHE A 233 9.46 0.21 3.98
C PHE A 233 8.41 0.73 2.99
N PHE A 234 7.32 1.29 3.51
CA PHE A 234 6.27 1.87 2.66
C PHE A 234 6.81 3.09 1.92
N VAL A 235 7.52 3.96 2.65
CA VAL A 235 8.11 5.17 2.08
C VAL A 235 9.18 4.82 1.06
N VAL A 236 10.04 3.82 1.31
CA VAL A 236 10.99 3.32 0.30
C VAL A 236 10.24 2.88 -0.96
N GLY A 237 9.20 2.06 -0.81
CA GLY A 237 8.34 1.63 -1.91
C GLY A 237 7.74 2.81 -2.70
N LEU A 238 7.30 3.86 -2.02
CA LEU A 238 6.75 5.08 -2.60
C LEU A 238 7.75 5.82 -3.52
N PHE A 239 9.05 5.71 -3.27
CA PHE A 239 10.06 6.35 -4.12
C PHE A 239 10.75 5.39 -5.09
N MET A 240 10.39 4.09 -5.07
CA MET A 240 10.92 3.13 -6.02
C MET A 240 10.38 3.34 -7.44
N LYS A 241 11.23 3.06 -8.42
CA LYS A 241 10.91 3.11 -9.85
C LYS A 241 10.99 1.72 -10.48
N PRO A 242 10.32 1.45 -11.62
CA PRO A 242 10.41 0.16 -12.31
C PRO A 242 11.85 -0.32 -12.56
N GLU A 243 12.79 0.60 -12.78
CA GLU A 243 14.22 0.34 -12.98
C GLU A 243 14.85 -0.38 -11.79
N HIS A 244 14.45 -0.04 -10.57
CA HIS A 244 15.01 -0.66 -9.35
C HIS A 244 14.63 -2.15 -9.30
N PHE A 245 13.37 -2.50 -9.59
CA PHE A 245 12.92 -3.89 -9.69
C PHE A 245 13.54 -4.63 -10.88
N ARG A 246 13.85 -3.95 -11.98
CA ARG A 246 14.59 -4.57 -13.10
C ARG A 246 16.02 -4.91 -12.70
N ARG A 247 16.73 -4.03 -11.98
CA ARG A 247 18.09 -4.27 -11.49
C ARG A 247 18.14 -5.44 -10.51
N LEU A 248 17.20 -5.51 -9.56
CA LEU A 248 17.12 -6.61 -8.59
C LEU A 248 16.92 -7.98 -9.25
N ARG A 249 16.36 -8.03 -10.46
CA ARG A 249 16.13 -9.28 -11.20
C ARG A 249 17.28 -9.71 -12.11
N GLY A 250 18.42 -9.03 -12.05
CA GLY A 250 19.61 -9.41 -12.80
C GLY A 250 20.17 -10.77 -12.36
N ARG A 251 20.93 -11.43 -13.26
CA ARG A 251 21.56 -12.74 -12.98
C ARG A 251 22.46 -12.68 -11.74
N THR A 252 23.23 -11.60 -11.58
CA THR A 252 24.10 -11.38 -10.42
C THR A 252 23.31 -11.35 -9.12
N ALA A 253 22.23 -10.56 -9.05
CA ALA A 253 21.39 -10.48 -7.86
C ALA A 253 20.77 -11.84 -7.51
N ARG A 254 20.31 -12.62 -8.52
CA ARG A 254 19.77 -13.97 -8.32
C ARG A 254 20.78 -14.95 -7.73
N VAL A 255 22.02 -14.92 -8.23
CA VAL A 255 23.10 -15.79 -7.76
C VAL A 255 23.55 -15.36 -6.36
N LEU A 256 23.75 -14.07 -6.13
CA LEU A 256 24.12 -13.53 -4.81
C LEU A 256 23.02 -13.71 -3.75
N SER A 257 21.76 -13.84 -4.15
CA SER A 257 20.66 -14.14 -3.23
C SER A 257 20.82 -15.50 -2.52
N LEU A 258 21.47 -16.48 -3.17
CA LEU A 258 21.67 -17.81 -2.60
C LEU A 258 22.55 -17.79 -1.33
N PRO A 259 23.81 -17.28 -1.37
CA PRO A 259 24.63 -17.20 -0.16
C PRO A 259 24.04 -16.24 0.88
N VAL A 260 23.31 -15.19 0.46
CA VAL A 260 22.65 -14.28 1.41
C VAL A 260 21.52 -14.99 2.17
N PHE A 261 20.63 -15.72 1.50
CA PHE A 261 19.60 -16.51 2.18
C PHE A 261 20.19 -17.64 3.01
N ALA A 262 21.24 -18.32 2.53
CA ALA A 262 21.93 -19.35 3.30
C ALA A 262 22.56 -18.79 4.58
N ALA A 263 23.21 -17.62 4.49
CA ALA A 263 23.77 -16.94 5.66
C ALA A 263 22.66 -16.47 6.63
N ALA A 264 21.55 -15.95 6.11
CA ALA A 264 20.41 -15.55 6.93
C ALA A 264 19.78 -16.75 7.67
N LEU A 265 19.64 -17.90 6.99
CA LEU A 265 19.15 -19.14 7.61
C LEU A 265 20.13 -19.67 8.66
N ALA A 266 21.43 -19.69 8.37
CA ALA A 266 22.45 -20.11 9.33
C ALA A 266 22.47 -19.20 10.57
N LEU A 267 22.38 -17.88 10.36
CA LEU A 267 22.30 -16.91 11.44
C LEU A 267 21.01 -17.06 12.24
N ALA A 268 19.85 -17.21 11.60
CA ALA A 268 18.58 -17.43 12.28
C ALA A 268 18.59 -18.73 13.09
N TYR A 269 19.12 -19.81 12.52
CA TYR A 269 19.28 -21.08 13.23
C TYR A 269 20.19 -20.92 14.45
N TRP A 270 21.29 -20.17 14.35
CA TRP A 270 22.14 -19.86 15.50
C TRP A 270 21.49 -18.93 16.53
N ALA A 271 20.75 -17.92 16.07
CA ALA A 271 20.19 -16.86 16.90
C ALA A 271 18.86 -17.21 17.58
N GLY A 272 18.04 -18.11 17.02
CA GLY A 272 16.70 -18.45 17.52
C GLY A 272 16.64 -18.66 19.03
N PRO A 273 17.41 -19.63 19.58
CA PRO A 273 17.42 -19.89 21.02
C PRO A 273 17.97 -18.76 21.91
N ARG A 274 18.49 -17.67 21.32
CA ARG A 274 19.21 -16.59 22.01
C ARG A 274 18.53 -15.23 21.87
N MET A 275 17.57 -15.11 20.96
CA MET A 275 16.99 -13.82 20.59
C MET A 275 15.47 -13.88 20.71
N ASN A 276 14.88 -12.81 21.26
CA ASN A 276 13.43 -12.69 21.31
C ASN A 276 12.88 -12.49 19.89
N SER A 277 12.14 -13.48 19.38
CA SER A 277 11.52 -13.41 18.05
C SER A 277 10.45 -12.31 17.94
N ALA A 278 9.98 -11.74 19.06
CA ALA A 278 9.04 -10.62 19.09
C ALA A 278 9.57 -9.36 18.39
N TRP A 279 10.89 -9.18 18.29
CA TRP A 279 11.51 -8.09 17.52
C TRP A 279 11.01 -8.05 16.06
N PHE A 280 10.70 -9.20 15.46
CA PHE A 280 10.22 -9.27 14.07
C PHE A 280 8.76 -8.83 13.90
N TYR A 281 7.99 -8.71 14.99
CA TYR A 281 6.60 -8.24 14.93
C TYR A 281 6.47 -6.72 14.85
N HIS A 282 7.52 -5.99 15.22
CA HIS A 282 7.54 -4.52 15.20
C HIS A 282 6.38 -3.87 15.98
N ARG A 283 5.78 -4.58 16.95
CA ARG A 283 4.61 -4.10 17.70
C ARG A 283 4.94 -3.63 19.12
N ASP A 284 6.15 -3.92 19.58
CA ASP A 284 6.60 -3.69 20.94
C ASP A 284 7.79 -2.71 20.93
N SER A 285 7.88 -1.88 21.97
CA SER A 285 9.04 -1.05 22.26
C SER A 285 10.15 -1.91 22.86
N ALA A 286 11.39 -1.40 22.83
CA ALA A 286 12.53 -2.11 23.42
C ALA A 286 12.28 -2.44 24.91
N GLN A 287 11.66 -1.51 25.63
CA GLN A 287 11.37 -1.64 27.06
C GLN A 287 10.34 -2.74 27.34
N GLU A 288 9.31 -2.87 26.51
CA GLU A 288 8.31 -3.95 26.61
C GLU A 288 8.92 -5.32 26.33
N LEU A 289 9.95 -5.37 25.48
CA LEU A 289 10.74 -6.58 25.23
C LEU A 289 11.80 -6.87 26.31
N GLY A 290 11.84 -6.09 27.39
CA GLY A 290 12.84 -6.23 28.46
C GLY A 290 14.25 -5.78 28.08
N ALA A 291 14.40 -5.05 26.97
CA ALA A 291 15.66 -4.53 26.47
C ALA A 291 15.85 -3.03 26.83
N PRO A 292 17.09 -2.54 26.91
CA PRO A 292 17.32 -1.12 27.11
C PRO A 292 16.85 -0.32 25.88
N TRP A 293 16.37 0.92 26.10
CA TRP A 293 15.80 1.77 25.03
C TRP A 293 16.71 1.91 23.79
N TRP A 294 18.03 2.00 23.98
CA TRP A 294 18.97 2.17 22.87
C TRP A 294 19.02 0.93 21.96
N ALA A 295 18.69 -0.26 22.49
CA ALA A 295 18.57 -1.47 21.69
C ALA A 295 17.44 -1.34 20.67
N GLY A 296 16.36 -0.61 20.98
CA GLY A 296 15.27 -0.34 20.03
C GLY A 296 15.75 0.41 18.79
N VAL A 297 16.61 1.42 18.97
CA VAL A 297 17.20 2.16 17.83
C VAL A 297 18.11 1.26 17.00
N VAL A 298 18.99 0.49 17.66
CA VAL A 298 19.92 -0.42 16.97
C VAL A 298 19.16 -1.52 16.21
N MET A 299 18.20 -2.16 16.86
CA MET A 299 17.38 -3.23 16.27
C MET A 299 16.53 -2.71 15.13
N THR A 300 15.93 -1.52 15.25
CA THR A 300 15.17 -0.90 14.15
C THR A 300 16.02 -0.73 12.90
N LEU A 301 17.23 -0.18 13.05
CA LEU A 301 18.13 0.05 11.91
C LEU A 301 18.69 -1.28 11.35
N ALA A 302 19.07 -2.22 12.22
CA ALA A 302 19.59 -3.52 11.83
C ALA A 302 18.53 -4.35 11.08
N LEU A 303 17.32 -4.47 11.65
CA LEU A 303 16.20 -5.17 11.02
C LEU A 303 15.82 -4.48 9.72
N PHE A 304 15.73 -3.15 9.67
CA PHE A 304 15.48 -2.45 8.40
C PHE A 304 16.50 -2.83 7.31
N GLY A 305 17.79 -2.83 7.64
CA GLY A 305 18.86 -3.26 6.72
C GLY A 305 18.68 -4.72 6.25
N CYS A 306 18.53 -5.64 7.20
CA CYS A 306 18.34 -7.07 6.91
C CYS A 306 17.09 -7.33 6.07
N SER A 307 15.96 -6.75 6.46
CA SER A 307 14.68 -6.81 5.74
C SER A 307 14.79 -6.28 4.32
N MET A 308 15.48 -5.15 4.10
CA MET A 308 15.68 -4.59 2.76
C MET A 308 16.53 -5.50 1.88
N VAL A 309 17.60 -6.08 2.44
CA VAL A 309 18.46 -7.03 1.71
C VAL A 309 17.69 -8.29 1.34
N LEU A 310 17.01 -8.92 2.29
CA LEU A 310 16.24 -10.15 2.05
C LEU A 310 15.04 -9.92 1.13
N THR A 311 14.37 -8.76 1.24
CA THR A 311 13.32 -8.36 0.30
C THR A 311 13.87 -8.21 -1.13
N GLY A 312 15.06 -7.61 -1.27
CA GLY A 312 15.75 -7.52 -2.56
C GLY A 312 16.08 -8.89 -3.14
N CYS A 313 16.56 -9.82 -2.30
CA CYS A 313 16.87 -11.20 -2.69
C CYS A 313 15.60 -11.96 -3.12
N PHE A 314 14.51 -11.81 -2.36
CA PHE A 314 13.21 -12.36 -2.72
C PHE A 314 12.75 -11.86 -4.09
N PHE A 315 12.78 -10.54 -4.33
CA PHE A 315 12.42 -9.98 -5.64
C PHE A 315 13.32 -10.43 -6.78
N ALA A 316 14.58 -10.78 -6.53
CA ALA A 316 15.48 -11.31 -7.54
C ALA A 316 14.96 -12.65 -8.11
N TRP A 317 14.40 -13.51 -7.26
CA TRP A 317 13.89 -14.83 -7.61
C TRP A 317 12.46 -14.82 -8.16
N VAL A 318 11.68 -13.77 -7.92
CA VAL A 318 10.32 -13.67 -8.49
C VAL A 318 10.38 -13.63 -10.03
N PRO A 319 9.68 -14.54 -10.73
CA PRO A 319 9.62 -14.53 -12.19
C PRO A 319 8.95 -13.26 -12.74
N GLY A 320 9.56 -12.63 -13.74
CA GLY A 320 8.98 -11.47 -14.42
C GLY A 320 7.99 -11.80 -15.54
N ARG A 321 7.96 -13.05 -15.99
CA ARG A 321 7.05 -13.54 -17.04
C ARG A 321 5.72 -14.00 -16.45
N ARG A 322 4.71 -14.14 -17.30
CA ARG A 322 3.45 -14.79 -16.91
C ARG A 322 3.73 -16.27 -16.59
N MET A 323 3.24 -16.69 -15.43
CA MET A 323 3.31 -18.05 -14.90
C MET A 323 1.88 -18.56 -14.66
N TRP A 324 1.70 -19.85 -14.42
CA TRP A 324 0.38 -20.43 -14.12
C TRP A 324 -0.28 -19.78 -12.90
N PHE A 325 0.52 -19.41 -11.89
CA PHE A 325 0.05 -18.77 -10.67
C PHE A 325 -0.09 -17.24 -10.76
N THR A 326 0.24 -16.60 -11.89
CA THR A 326 0.11 -15.13 -12.02
C THR A 326 -1.33 -14.67 -11.79
N VAL A 327 -2.32 -15.48 -12.19
CA VAL A 327 -3.75 -15.19 -11.98
C VAL A 327 -4.10 -15.15 -10.49
N LEU A 328 -3.43 -15.98 -9.67
CA LEU A 328 -3.64 -16.04 -8.21
C LEU A 328 -3.15 -14.78 -7.50
N GLY A 329 -2.21 -14.04 -8.09
CA GLY A 329 -1.75 -12.74 -7.59
C GLY A 329 -2.84 -11.65 -7.48
N ALA A 330 -4.00 -11.86 -8.09
CA ALA A 330 -5.18 -11.01 -7.93
C ALA A 330 -6.06 -11.40 -6.73
N GLY A 331 -5.90 -12.60 -6.19
CA GLY A 331 -6.63 -13.11 -5.03
C GLY A 331 -5.89 -12.97 -3.71
N THR A 332 -4.74 -12.31 -3.67
CA THR A 332 -3.87 -12.30 -2.49
C THR A 332 -4.50 -11.63 -1.26
N LEU A 333 -5.38 -10.64 -1.45
CA LEU A 333 -6.15 -10.07 -0.34
C LEU A 333 -7.16 -11.07 0.24
N TYR A 334 -7.74 -11.92 -0.60
CA TYR A 334 -8.67 -12.97 -0.19
C TYR A 334 -7.92 -14.07 0.56
N GLY A 335 -6.78 -14.52 0.01
CA GLY A 335 -5.88 -15.43 0.69
C GLY A 335 -5.44 -14.87 2.05
N TYR A 336 -5.03 -13.61 2.10
CA TYR A 336 -4.65 -12.91 3.32
C TYR A 336 -5.76 -12.89 4.36
N LEU A 337 -6.97 -12.48 4.01
CA LEU A 337 -8.04 -12.34 4.99
C LEU A 337 -8.71 -13.66 5.36
N LEU A 338 -8.71 -14.67 4.49
CA LEU A 338 -9.39 -15.95 4.77
C LEU A 338 -8.47 -16.97 5.43
N HIS A 339 -7.16 -16.96 5.16
CA HIS A 339 -6.27 -17.95 5.77
C HIS A 339 -6.17 -17.78 7.28
N GLY A 340 -6.40 -16.57 7.82
CA GLY A 340 -6.29 -16.34 9.25
C GLY A 340 -7.30 -17.13 10.09
N PHE A 341 -8.50 -17.40 9.55
CA PHE A 341 -9.48 -18.27 10.20
C PHE A 341 -8.95 -19.70 10.32
N LEU A 342 -8.27 -20.21 9.28
CA LEU A 342 -7.66 -21.53 9.29
C LEU A 342 -6.42 -21.57 10.18
N ALA A 343 -5.57 -20.54 10.12
CA ALA A 343 -4.37 -20.44 10.93
C ALA A 343 -4.71 -20.39 12.43
N LYS A 344 -5.66 -19.56 12.85
CA LYS A 344 -6.10 -19.48 14.25
C LYS A 344 -6.96 -20.68 14.65
N GLY A 345 -7.90 -21.12 13.81
CA GLY A 345 -8.70 -22.32 14.06
C GLY A 345 -7.84 -23.57 14.26
N SER A 346 -6.77 -23.73 13.49
CA SER A 346 -5.82 -24.85 13.69
C SER A 346 -5.13 -24.84 15.06
N ARG A 347 -5.00 -23.67 15.68
CA ARG A 347 -4.46 -23.55 17.06
C ARG A 347 -5.54 -23.78 18.09
N PHE A 348 -6.69 -23.13 17.95
CA PHE A 348 -7.81 -23.27 18.89
C PHE A 348 -8.30 -24.72 18.98
N TRP A 349 -8.26 -25.46 17.87
CA TRP A 349 -8.68 -26.86 17.82
C TRP A 349 -7.52 -27.86 17.98
N GLY A 350 -6.36 -27.44 18.46
CA GLY A 350 -5.27 -28.35 18.86
C GLY A 350 -4.66 -29.20 17.74
N TRP A 351 -4.62 -28.70 16.49
CA TRP A 351 -4.09 -29.50 15.37
C TRP A 351 -2.61 -29.86 15.55
N TYR A 352 -1.86 -29.01 16.25
CA TYR A 352 -0.42 -29.18 16.50
C TYR A 352 -0.10 -29.94 17.80
N ASP A 353 -1.11 -30.27 18.61
CA ASP A 353 -0.94 -30.96 19.90
C ASP A 353 -0.64 -32.46 19.71
N HIS A 354 -0.88 -32.97 18.51
CA HIS A 354 -0.61 -34.35 18.17
C HIS A 354 0.90 -34.55 17.98
N ALA A 355 1.47 -35.57 18.62
CA ALA A 355 2.90 -35.88 18.57
C ALA A 355 3.47 -36.03 17.15
N TRP A 356 2.63 -36.39 16.18
CA TRP A 356 3.00 -36.53 14.79
C TRP A 356 3.25 -35.18 14.10
N ALA A 357 2.51 -34.14 14.49
CA ALA A 357 2.61 -32.79 13.92
C ALA A 357 3.94 -32.12 14.30
N GLN A 358 4.53 -32.52 15.44
CA GLN A 358 5.79 -32.02 15.96
C GLN A 358 7.03 -32.75 15.38
N GLN A 359 6.83 -33.71 14.49
CA GLN A 359 7.92 -34.39 13.77
C GLN A 359 8.23 -33.68 12.45
N VAL A 360 9.41 -33.95 11.89
CA VAL A 360 9.89 -33.34 10.63
C VAL A 360 8.88 -33.52 9.49
N TRP A 361 8.24 -34.68 9.36
CA TRP A 361 7.24 -34.89 8.32
C TRP A 361 5.94 -34.11 8.60
N GLY A 362 5.61 -33.88 9.87
CA GLY A 362 4.51 -33.03 10.30
C GLY A 362 4.74 -31.58 9.90
N GLU A 363 5.96 -31.06 10.12
CA GLU A 363 6.38 -29.74 9.64
C GLU A 363 6.30 -29.62 8.10
N MET A 364 6.76 -30.63 7.38
CA MET A 364 6.67 -30.69 5.91
C MET A 364 5.21 -30.73 5.45
N ALA A 365 4.36 -31.51 6.12
CA ALA A 365 2.94 -31.58 5.83
C ALA A 365 2.25 -30.24 6.10
N ALA A 366 2.52 -29.60 7.23
CA ALA A 366 2.01 -28.27 7.56
C ALA A 366 2.41 -27.24 6.51
N THR A 367 3.67 -27.27 6.05
CA THR A 367 4.17 -26.41 4.96
C THR A 367 3.41 -26.64 3.65
N ALA A 368 3.23 -27.89 3.25
CA ALA A 368 2.53 -28.25 2.02
C ALA A 368 1.03 -27.89 2.08
N VAL A 369 0.38 -28.15 3.23
CA VAL A 369 -1.02 -27.81 3.47
C VAL A 369 -1.20 -26.29 3.44
N ALA A 370 -0.35 -25.52 4.12
CA ALA A 370 -0.41 -24.06 4.09
C ALA A 370 -0.30 -23.51 2.66
N ALA A 371 0.65 -24.04 1.87
CA ALA A 371 0.82 -23.68 0.46
C ALA A 371 -0.41 -24.05 -0.40
N ALA A 372 -1.00 -25.22 -0.18
CA ALA A 372 -2.19 -25.66 -0.91
C ALA A 372 -3.41 -24.80 -0.56
N VAL A 373 -3.65 -24.58 0.74
CA VAL A 373 -4.75 -23.76 1.25
C VAL A 373 -4.68 -22.35 0.67
N ILE A 374 -3.54 -21.68 0.75
CA ILE A 374 -3.44 -20.31 0.25
C ILE A 374 -3.56 -20.24 -1.28
N THR A 375 -3.07 -21.27 -1.99
CA THR A 375 -3.25 -21.39 -3.44
C THR A 375 -4.73 -21.45 -3.79
N VAL A 376 -5.51 -22.29 -3.09
CA VAL A 376 -6.96 -22.45 -3.27
C VAL A 376 -7.69 -21.15 -2.92
N LEU A 377 -7.36 -20.51 -1.79
CA LEU A 377 -7.99 -19.26 -1.37
C LEU A 377 -7.73 -18.10 -2.33
N CYS A 378 -6.62 -18.11 -3.07
CA CYS A 378 -6.32 -17.11 -4.09
C CYS A 378 -7.01 -17.36 -5.45
N THR A 379 -7.77 -18.44 -5.60
CA THR A 379 -8.38 -18.81 -6.89
C THR A 379 -9.56 -17.88 -7.27
N PRO A 380 -9.85 -17.72 -8.58
CA PRO A 380 -10.99 -16.92 -9.05
C PRO A 380 -12.37 -17.30 -8.47
N PRO A 381 -12.71 -18.58 -8.22
CA PRO A 381 -13.97 -18.95 -7.59
C PRO A 381 -14.14 -18.35 -6.19
N VAL A 382 -13.13 -18.45 -5.32
CA VAL A 382 -13.17 -17.87 -3.97
C VAL A 382 -13.34 -16.36 -4.05
N ARG A 383 -12.61 -15.71 -4.96
CA ARG A 383 -12.75 -14.27 -5.20
C ARG A 383 -14.18 -13.89 -5.58
N ARG A 384 -14.83 -14.69 -6.44
CA ARG A 384 -16.21 -14.42 -6.88
C ARG A 384 -17.20 -14.50 -5.73
N VAL A 385 -17.03 -15.47 -4.82
CA VAL A 385 -17.90 -15.67 -3.64
C VAL A 385 -17.77 -14.49 -2.66
N PHE A 386 -16.53 -14.10 -2.33
CA PHE A 386 -16.27 -13.07 -1.32
C PHE A 386 -16.20 -11.64 -1.87
N ARG A 387 -16.38 -11.44 -3.18
CA ARG A 387 -16.25 -10.14 -3.85
C ARG A 387 -17.10 -9.05 -3.21
N SER A 388 -18.35 -9.38 -2.87
CA SER A 388 -19.29 -8.40 -2.30
C SER A 388 -18.82 -7.86 -0.94
N VAL A 389 -18.06 -8.65 -0.20
CA VAL A 389 -17.54 -8.29 1.14
C VAL A 389 -16.20 -7.57 1.03
N MET A 390 -15.29 -8.06 0.17
CA MET A 390 -13.91 -7.55 0.08
C MET A 390 -13.72 -6.42 -0.93
N GLU A 391 -14.61 -6.28 -1.90
CA GLU A 391 -14.58 -5.23 -2.94
C GLU A 391 -15.96 -4.55 -3.10
N PRO A 392 -16.56 -3.99 -2.03
CA PRO A 392 -17.88 -3.38 -2.10
C PRO A 392 -17.85 -2.04 -2.86
N GLU A 393 -18.68 -1.86 -3.89
CA GLU A 393 -18.67 -0.61 -4.68
C GLU A 393 -19.27 0.59 -3.93
N LEU A 394 -20.11 0.34 -2.92
CA LEU A 394 -20.81 1.31 -2.07
C LEU A 394 -21.30 2.55 -2.82
N ALA A 395 -21.82 2.39 -4.04
CA ALA A 395 -22.21 3.53 -4.88
C ALA A 395 -23.26 4.44 -4.24
N TRP A 396 -24.08 3.90 -3.33
CA TRP A 396 -25.11 4.59 -2.57
C TRP A 396 -24.55 5.50 -1.45
N ALA A 397 -23.38 5.19 -0.89
CA ALA A 397 -22.85 5.87 0.29
C ALA A 397 -22.04 7.14 -0.04
N PHE A 398 -21.70 7.37 -1.31
CA PHE A 398 -20.87 8.50 -1.74
C PHE A 398 -21.66 9.45 -2.64
N ARG A 399 -21.42 10.76 -2.45
CA ARG A 399 -21.97 11.80 -3.34
C ARG A 399 -21.52 11.54 -4.79
N LYS A 400 -22.47 11.64 -5.72
CA LYS A 400 -22.19 11.54 -7.16
C LYS A 400 -21.30 12.71 -7.56
N ASP A 401 -20.25 12.46 -8.34
CA ASP A 401 -19.32 13.49 -8.79
C ASP A 401 -20.08 14.48 -9.70
N PRO A 402 -20.22 15.76 -9.30
CA PRO A 402 -20.93 16.78 -10.09
C PRO A 402 -20.36 16.93 -11.50
N ALA A 403 -19.05 16.72 -11.68
CA ALA A 403 -18.39 16.78 -12.99
C ALA A 403 -18.67 15.54 -13.85
N SER A 404 -18.99 14.41 -13.23
CA SER A 404 -19.48 13.21 -13.93
C SER A 404 -20.95 13.36 -14.33
N GLU A 405 -21.76 13.99 -13.47
CA GLU A 405 -23.16 14.29 -13.78
C GLU A 405 -23.29 15.38 -14.84
N ALA A 406 -22.46 16.43 -14.79
CA ALA A 406 -22.41 17.46 -15.82
C ALA A 406 -21.99 16.89 -17.17
N ARG A 407 -21.00 15.98 -17.21
CA ARG A 407 -20.62 15.25 -18.43
C ARG A 407 -21.73 14.36 -18.95
N ARG A 408 -22.44 13.66 -18.06
CA ARG A 408 -23.56 12.78 -18.43
C ARG A 408 -24.78 13.57 -18.93
N ARG A 409 -25.01 14.78 -18.39
CA ARG A 409 -26.02 15.73 -18.89
C ARG A 409 -25.61 16.31 -20.25
N ALA A 410 -24.33 16.62 -20.44
CA ALA A 410 -23.81 17.11 -21.73
C ALA A 410 -23.78 16.02 -22.83
N SER A 411 -23.67 14.74 -22.46
CA SER A 411 -23.69 13.60 -23.38
C SER A 411 -25.08 13.00 -23.58
N SER A 412 -26.12 13.50 -22.93
CA SER A 412 -27.50 13.09 -23.20
C SER A 412 -27.97 13.83 -24.45
N PRO A 413 -28.41 13.13 -25.52
CA PRO A 413 -28.94 13.81 -26.70
C PRO A 413 -30.14 14.65 -26.27
N ALA A 414 -30.15 15.92 -26.67
CA ALA A 414 -31.27 16.82 -26.42
C ALA A 414 -32.56 16.16 -26.93
N GLU A 415 -33.56 16.04 -26.05
CA GLU A 415 -34.91 15.66 -26.48
C GLU A 415 -35.34 16.57 -27.63
N PRO A 416 -36.00 16.03 -28.67
CA PRO A 416 -36.51 16.86 -29.75
C PRO A 416 -37.49 17.87 -29.13
N ARG A 417 -37.17 19.17 -29.24
CA ARG A 417 -38.14 20.23 -28.97
C ARG A 417 -39.38 19.94 -29.81
N GLU A 418 -40.46 19.59 -29.12
CA GLU A 418 -41.79 19.46 -29.68
C GLU A 418 -42.09 20.75 -30.46
N LYS A 419 -42.28 20.62 -31.77
CA LYS A 419 -42.60 21.76 -32.63
C LYS A 419 -43.95 22.30 -32.17
N ALA A 420 -43.96 23.56 -31.74
CA ALA A 420 -45.19 24.31 -31.52
C ALA A 420 -46.10 24.19 -32.76
N PRO A 421 -47.40 23.91 -32.60
CA PRO A 421 -48.31 23.89 -33.74
C PRO A 421 -48.39 25.31 -34.31
N GLN A 422 -48.01 25.46 -35.57
CA GLN A 422 -48.33 26.63 -36.36
C GLN A 422 -49.84 26.60 -36.66
N ASN A 423 -50.48 27.73 -36.38
CA ASN A 423 -51.90 28.02 -36.58
C ASN A 423 -52.48 27.48 -37.89
N ALA A 424 -53.73 27.02 -37.82
CA ALA A 424 -54.75 27.24 -38.83
C ALA A 424 -55.97 27.84 -38.13
#